data_AF-A0A9W9Z2C9-F1
#
_entry.id   AF-A0A9W9Z2C9-F1
#
_cell.length_a   1.000
_cell.length_b   1.000
_cell.length_c   1.000
_cell.angle_alpha   90.00
_cell.angle_beta   90.00
_cell.angle_gamma   90.00
#
_symmetry.space_group_name_H-M   'P 1'
#
loop_
_entity.id
_entity.type
_entity.pdbx_description
1 polymer ?
#
loop_
_entity_poly.entity_id
_entity_poly.type
_entity_poly.pdbx_seq_one_letter_code
_entity_poly.pdbx_strand_id
1 'polypeptide(L)'
;MTSRVLTTFWRVSPGFKRPSRALSSITSIFETIPREELVTKFKSRLRDRPFLPGSTGGGFPEFLAEPRDSFPHGVRVHNRNQSSLAELTEKCMEYMEENIAHSPAILFRDLPAKTTEDFITIAKTSQMNRSYIGGTGYRTLLDEESGVATGTDDPPELTAEPHNEMSYIPNFPAKVFFFMLNEAADGCGGETPLVKNTELISKLDPDVLRKFEEKTDPICAIYA
;
A
#
# COMPACT_ATOMS: atom_id res chain seq x y z
N MET A 1 -11.22 -32.22 -33.88
CA MET A 1 -10.44 -30.98 -34.03
C MET A 1 -11.31 -29.84 -33.50
N THR A 2 -11.19 -29.45 -32.22
CA THR A 2 -10.36 -28.32 -31.72
C THR A 2 -10.51 -27.05 -32.57
N SER A 3 -10.91 -25.88 -32.08
CA SER A 3 -11.05 -25.33 -30.73
C SER A 3 -12.09 -24.18 -30.70
N ARG A 4 -12.54 -23.84 -29.49
CA ARG A 4 -13.35 -22.68 -29.12
C ARG A 4 -12.43 -21.51 -28.73
N VAL A 5 -12.87 -20.27 -28.96
CA VAL A 5 -12.59 -19.16 -28.01
C VAL A 5 -13.89 -18.39 -27.80
N LEU A 6 -14.31 -18.37 -26.53
CA LEU A 6 -15.49 -17.67 -26.02
C LEU A 6 -14.99 -16.39 -25.34
N THR A 7 -15.50 -15.25 -25.78
CA THR A 7 -15.35 -13.95 -25.10
C THR A 7 -16.33 -13.89 -23.94
N THR A 8 -15.87 -13.82 -22.69
CA THR A 8 -16.76 -13.69 -21.53
C THR A 8 -17.03 -12.22 -21.21
N PHE A 9 -18.24 -11.78 -21.55
CA PHE A 9 -18.94 -10.69 -20.88
C PHE A 9 -19.43 -11.17 -19.51
N TRP A 10 -19.21 -10.40 -18.44
CA TRP A 10 -19.94 -10.63 -17.19
C TRP A 10 -21.37 -10.12 -17.32
N ARG A 11 -22.30 -11.07 -17.36
CA ARG A 11 -23.74 -10.90 -17.29
C ARG A 11 -24.13 -10.85 -15.81
N VAL A 12 -24.68 -9.73 -15.37
CA VAL A 12 -25.33 -9.60 -14.06
C VAL A 12 -26.61 -10.44 -14.09
N SER A 13 -26.74 -11.42 -13.20
CA SER A 13 -28.01 -12.14 -12.99
C SER A 13 -29.00 -11.21 -12.28
N PRO A 14 -30.24 -11.03 -12.77
CA PRO A 14 -31.27 -10.28 -12.07
C PRO A 14 -31.95 -11.21 -11.06
N GLY A 15 -31.86 -10.92 -9.76
CA GLY A 15 -32.62 -11.73 -8.79
C GLY A 15 -32.30 -11.60 -7.30
N PHE A 16 -31.34 -10.79 -6.86
CA PHE A 16 -31.17 -10.52 -5.42
C PHE A 16 -31.49 -9.05 -5.16
N LYS A 17 -32.70 -8.79 -4.63
CA LYS A 17 -33.00 -7.49 -4.03
C LYS A 17 -32.08 -7.35 -2.81
N ARG A 18 -30.99 -6.59 -2.96
CA ARG A 18 -30.29 -6.03 -1.80
C ARG A 18 -31.35 -5.30 -0.96
N PRO A 19 -31.40 -5.48 0.36
CA PRO A 19 -32.16 -4.56 1.18
C PRO A 19 -31.59 -3.17 0.87
N SER A 20 -32.46 -2.23 0.50
CA SER A 20 -32.12 -0.82 0.51
C SER A 20 -31.84 -0.46 1.97
N ARG A 21 -30.61 -0.71 2.42
CA ARG A 21 -30.11 -0.12 3.63
C ARG A 21 -30.11 1.36 3.31
N ALA A 22 -30.97 2.10 4.01
CA ALA A 22 -30.96 3.54 3.96
C ALA A 22 -29.49 3.99 4.02
N LEU A 23 -29.12 4.94 3.17
CA LEU A 23 -28.00 5.83 3.45
C LEU A 23 -28.35 6.57 4.74
N SER A 24 -28.30 5.87 5.87
CA SER A 24 -28.20 6.52 7.16
C SER A 24 -26.85 7.18 7.10
N SER A 25 -26.84 8.50 7.13
CA SER A 25 -25.61 9.27 7.24
C SER A 25 -24.75 8.64 8.34
N ILE A 26 -23.75 7.86 7.94
CA ILE A 26 -22.50 7.85 8.67
C ILE A 26 -22.13 9.32 8.60
N THR A 27 -22.36 10.07 9.68
CA THR A 27 -21.55 11.27 9.95
C THR A 27 -20.13 10.79 9.70
N SER A 28 -19.58 11.14 8.53
CA SER A 28 -18.46 10.44 7.93
C SER A 28 -17.37 10.33 8.99
N ILE A 29 -17.14 9.13 9.53
CA ILE A 29 -16.12 8.93 10.57
C ILE A 29 -14.74 9.31 10.03
N PHE A 30 -14.61 9.35 8.70
CA PHE A 30 -13.45 9.75 7.95
C PHE A 30 -13.64 11.16 7.41
N GLU A 31 -12.68 12.04 7.68
CA GLU A 31 -12.49 13.28 6.95
C GLU A 31 -11.30 13.13 6.02
N THR A 32 -11.44 13.58 4.78
CA THR A 32 -10.32 13.60 3.83
C THR A 32 -9.25 14.57 4.29
N ILE A 33 -8.01 14.10 4.28
CA ILE A 33 -6.84 14.93 4.56
C ILE A 33 -6.46 15.65 3.26
N PRO A 34 -6.37 16.99 3.25
CA PRO A 34 -5.94 17.73 2.08
C PRO A 34 -4.48 17.38 1.75
N ARG A 35 -4.12 17.43 0.46
CA ARG A 35 -2.77 17.08 -0.03
C ARG A 35 -1.68 17.80 0.76
N GLU A 36 -1.88 19.07 1.09
CA GLU A 36 -0.92 19.94 1.76
C GLU A 36 -0.52 19.39 3.13
N GLU A 37 -1.43 18.70 3.84
CA GLU A 37 -1.16 18.05 5.13
C GLU A 37 -0.51 16.65 4.99
N LEU A 38 -0.48 16.10 3.78
CA LEU A 38 0.25 14.87 3.46
C LEU A 38 1.70 15.15 3.08
N VAL A 39 2.04 16.39 2.69
CA VAL A 39 3.41 16.79 2.37
C VAL A 39 4.28 16.64 3.62
N THR A 40 5.43 15.98 3.45
CA THR A 40 6.40 15.76 4.52
C THR A 40 7.00 17.09 4.99
N LYS A 41 7.30 17.19 6.29
CA LYS A 41 7.90 18.41 6.87
C LYS A 41 9.30 18.73 6.32
N PHE A 42 9.95 17.75 5.70
CA PHE A 42 11.26 17.87 5.08
C PHE A 42 11.25 17.25 3.68
N LYS A 43 12.21 17.66 2.84
CA LYS A 43 12.39 17.09 1.50
C LYS A 43 13.55 16.10 1.50
N SER A 44 13.25 14.82 1.36
CA SER A 44 14.27 13.78 1.25
C SER A 44 15.09 13.94 -0.01
N ARG A 45 16.41 14.14 0.14
CA ARG A 45 17.35 14.18 -0.99
C ARG A 45 17.62 12.77 -1.51
N LEU A 46 17.57 12.64 -2.83
CA LEU A 46 17.79 11.38 -3.57
C LEU A 46 19.10 11.42 -4.39
N ARG A 47 19.41 12.56 -5.01
CA ARG A 47 20.65 12.72 -5.78
C ARG A 47 21.87 12.67 -4.87
N ASP A 48 22.88 11.91 -5.31
CA ASP A 48 24.12 11.62 -4.60
C ASP A 48 23.90 10.93 -3.23
N ARG A 49 22.71 10.35 -2.99
CA ARG A 49 22.44 9.63 -1.75
C ARG A 49 23.35 8.38 -1.68
N PRO A 50 24.12 8.22 -0.59
CA PRO A 50 24.95 7.03 -0.40
C PRO A 50 24.11 5.75 -0.47
N PHE A 51 24.67 4.70 -1.05
CA PHE A 51 24.05 3.37 -1.14
C PHE A 51 22.68 3.32 -1.84
N LEU A 52 22.33 4.34 -2.62
CA LEU A 52 21.19 4.33 -3.53
C LEU A 52 21.69 4.13 -4.97
N PRO A 53 21.44 2.97 -5.60
CA PRO A 53 21.88 2.71 -6.96
C PRO A 53 21.39 3.78 -7.95
N GLY A 54 22.31 4.22 -8.83
CA GLY A 54 22.02 5.24 -9.85
C GLY A 54 21.91 6.68 -9.34
N SER A 55 22.06 6.95 -8.04
CA SER A 55 21.86 8.27 -7.44
C SER A 55 22.79 9.37 -7.95
N THR A 56 23.93 9.00 -8.53
CA THR A 56 24.92 9.90 -9.15
C THR A 56 24.75 10.06 -10.66
N GLY A 57 23.79 9.35 -11.26
CA GLY A 57 23.52 9.37 -12.70
C GLY A 57 22.80 10.63 -13.18
N GLY A 58 23.06 11.03 -14.42
CA GLY A 58 22.32 12.10 -15.08
C GLY A 58 20.83 11.76 -15.20
N GLY A 59 19.96 12.64 -14.72
CA GLY A 59 18.50 12.44 -14.72
C GLY A 59 17.93 11.85 -13.43
N PHE A 60 18.76 11.47 -12.45
CA PHE A 60 18.26 11.08 -11.14
C PHE A 60 17.63 12.28 -10.42
N PRO A 61 16.42 12.14 -9.83
CA PRO A 61 15.74 13.25 -9.20
C PRO A 61 16.54 13.79 -8.00
N GLU A 62 16.51 15.11 -7.80
CA GLU A 62 17.21 15.70 -6.66
C GLU A 62 16.56 15.35 -5.33
N PHE A 63 15.23 15.34 -5.29
CA PHE A 63 14.42 15.08 -4.10
C PHE A 63 13.32 14.08 -4.38
N LEU A 64 12.84 13.42 -3.33
CA LEU A 64 11.64 12.61 -3.37
C LEU A 64 10.43 13.48 -3.76
N ALA A 65 9.55 12.92 -4.58
CA ALA A 65 8.35 13.62 -5.03
C ALA A 65 7.38 13.82 -3.86
N GLU A 66 6.71 14.97 -3.84
CA GLU A 66 5.60 15.22 -2.92
C GLU A 66 4.38 14.35 -3.29
N PRO A 67 3.45 14.12 -2.34
CA PRO A 67 2.16 13.50 -2.63
C PRO A 67 1.43 14.21 -3.77
N ARG A 68 0.60 13.45 -4.49
CA ARG A 68 -0.32 14.00 -5.50
C ARG A 68 -1.69 14.20 -4.88
N ASP A 69 -2.56 14.94 -5.56
CA ASP A 69 -3.91 15.27 -5.07
C ASP A 69 -4.72 14.04 -4.65
N SER A 70 -4.53 12.90 -5.33
CA SER A 70 -5.26 11.66 -5.08
C SER A 70 -4.37 10.47 -4.71
N PHE A 71 -3.08 10.67 -4.39
CA PHE A 71 -2.18 9.55 -4.09
C PHE A 71 -1.05 9.94 -3.12
N PRO A 72 -1.00 9.33 -1.91
CA PRO A 72 -2.00 8.42 -1.35
C PRO A 72 -3.31 9.15 -1.01
N HIS A 73 -4.43 8.43 -0.97
CA HIS A 73 -5.69 8.97 -0.45
C HIS A 73 -5.65 8.99 1.08
N GLY A 74 -5.56 10.17 1.67
CA GLY A 74 -5.47 10.35 3.12
C GLY A 74 -6.83 10.59 3.75
N VAL A 75 -7.12 9.89 4.83
CA VAL A 75 -8.28 10.14 5.69
C VAL A 75 -7.91 10.11 7.16
N ARG A 76 -8.54 10.96 7.96
CA ARG A 76 -8.41 10.96 9.42
C ARG A 76 -9.70 10.51 10.10
N VAL A 77 -9.56 9.74 11.17
CA VAL A 77 -10.70 9.26 11.96
C VAL A 77 -11.11 10.33 12.98
N HIS A 78 -12.33 10.86 12.85
CA HIS A 78 -12.95 11.66 13.90
C HIS A 78 -13.67 10.79 14.92
N ASN A 79 -13.89 11.34 16.12
CA ASN A 79 -14.60 10.67 17.20
C ASN A 79 -13.98 9.32 17.62
N ARG A 80 -12.64 9.21 17.53
CA ARG A 80 -11.88 7.99 17.84
C ARG A 80 -12.15 7.35 19.21
N ASN A 81 -12.73 8.11 20.15
CA ASN A 81 -13.07 7.64 21.50
C ASN A 81 -14.49 7.06 21.62
N GLN A 82 -15.30 7.10 20.56
CA GLN A 82 -16.69 6.62 20.57
C GLN A 82 -16.85 5.15 20.15
N SER A 83 -15.78 4.51 19.69
CA SER A 83 -15.78 3.11 19.25
C SER A 83 -14.47 2.45 19.65
N SER A 84 -14.49 1.12 19.79
CA SER A 84 -13.29 0.33 20.00
C SER A 84 -12.37 0.36 18.76
N LEU A 85 -11.09 0.04 18.94
CA LEU A 85 -10.15 -0.05 17.83
C LEU A 85 -10.58 -1.09 16.78
N ALA A 86 -11.18 -2.21 17.22
CA ALA A 86 -11.71 -3.23 16.31
C ALA A 86 -12.86 -2.68 15.45
N GLU A 87 -13.85 -2.03 16.05
CA GLU A 87 -14.97 -1.41 15.30
C GLU A 87 -14.48 -0.32 14.33
N LEU A 88 -13.48 0.47 14.73
CA LEU A 88 -12.86 1.45 13.84
C LEU A 88 -12.12 0.76 12.69
N THR A 89 -11.45 -0.35 12.95
CA THR A 89 -10.75 -1.15 11.93
C THR A 89 -11.75 -1.71 10.93
N GLU A 90 -12.87 -2.29 11.36
CA GLU A 90 -13.93 -2.78 10.45
C GLU A 90 -14.40 -1.67 9.51
N LYS A 91 -14.63 -0.47 10.05
CA LYS A 91 -15.04 0.68 9.23
C LYS A 91 -13.92 1.15 8.29
N CYS A 92 -12.65 1.04 8.68
CA CYS A 92 -11.51 1.30 7.78
C CYS A 92 -11.48 0.30 6.63
N MET A 93 -11.79 -0.98 6.89
CA MET A 93 -11.87 -2.02 5.87
C MET A 93 -13.02 -1.78 4.90
N GLU A 94 -14.20 -1.42 5.40
CA GLU A 94 -15.35 -1.02 4.56
C GLU A 94 -14.97 0.16 3.66
N TYR A 95 -14.38 1.21 4.24
CA TYR A 95 -13.92 2.39 3.49
C TYR A 95 -12.87 2.03 2.45
N MET A 96 -11.92 1.16 2.79
CA MET A 96 -10.89 0.71 1.86
C MET A 96 -11.50 -0.01 0.66
N GLU A 97 -12.39 -0.98 0.87
CA GLU A 97 -13.02 -1.73 -0.23
C GLU A 97 -13.84 -0.82 -1.17
N GLU A 98 -14.47 0.23 -0.63
CA GLU A 98 -15.20 1.22 -1.45
C GLU A 98 -14.26 2.12 -2.30
N ASN A 99 -13.03 2.36 -1.85
CA ASN A 99 -12.13 3.35 -2.45
C ASN A 99 -10.92 2.76 -3.19
N ILE A 100 -10.54 1.51 -2.94
CA ILE A 100 -9.29 0.90 -3.42
C ILE A 100 -9.20 0.85 -4.96
N ALA A 101 -10.34 0.74 -5.66
CA ALA A 101 -10.38 0.74 -7.11
C ALA A 101 -9.92 2.06 -7.74
N HIS A 102 -10.06 3.17 -7.01
CA HIS A 102 -9.67 4.51 -7.46
C HIS A 102 -8.35 4.96 -6.84
N SER A 103 -8.15 4.65 -5.55
CA SER A 103 -6.91 4.91 -4.82
C SER A 103 -6.32 3.63 -4.26
N PRO A 104 -5.29 3.04 -4.91
CA PRO A 104 -4.71 1.77 -4.47
C PRO A 104 -3.87 1.88 -3.19
N ALA A 105 -3.69 3.09 -2.65
CA ALA A 105 -3.07 3.34 -1.37
C ALA A 105 -3.93 4.30 -0.54
N ILE A 106 -4.22 3.93 0.71
CA ILE A 106 -5.03 4.72 1.64
C ILE A 106 -4.25 4.89 2.93
N LEU A 107 -4.12 6.12 3.40
CA LEU A 107 -3.52 6.45 4.69
C LEU A 107 -4.63 6.77 5.69
N PHE A 108 -4.75 5.97 6.73
CA PHE A 108 -5.61 6.25 7.87
C PHE A 108 -4.80 6.95 8.98
N ARG A 109 -5.19 8.17 9.37
CA ARG A 109 -4.64 8.89 10.52
C ARG A 109 -5.64 8.94 11.68
N ASP A 110 -5.10 9.21 12.87
CA ASP A 110 -5.86 9.45 14.12
C ASP A 110 -6.65 8.26 14.68
N LEU A 111 -6.33 7.03 14.24
CA LEU A 111 -6.74 5.82 14.94
C LEU A 111 -6.16 5.81 16.38
N PRO A 112 -6.88 5.29 17.37
CA PRO A 112 -6.40 5.23 18.75
C PRO A 112 -5.44 4.04 18.97
N ALA A 113 -4.49 3.83 18.05
CA ALA A 113 -3.49 2.76 18.08
C ALA A 113 -2.10 3.35 18.38
N LYS A 114 -1.42 2.82 19.40
CA LYS A 114 -0.14 3.34 19.90
C LYS A 114 0.87 2.25 20.24
N THR A 115 0.46 0.98 20.24
CA THR A 115 1.34 -0.14 20.59
C THR A 115 1.38 -1.20 19.51
N THR A 116 2.31 -2.14 19.66
CA THR A 116 2.38 -3.34 18.83
C THR A 116 1.08 -4.16 18.93
N GLU A 117 0.52 -4.30 20.14
CA GLU A 117 -0.72 -5.03 20.39
C GLU A 117 -1.92 -4.40 19.71
N ASP A 118 -1.96 -3.06 19.63
CA ASP A 118 -2.98 -2.35 18.86
C ASP A 118 -2.88 -2.68 17.37
N PHE A 119 -1.66 -2.74 16.82
CA PHE A 119 -1.48 -3.11 15.41
C PHE A 119 -1.79 -4.58 15.14
N ILE A 120 -1.46 -5.48 16.06
CA ILE A 120 -1.88 -6.89 15.99
C ILE A 120 -3.42 -6.98 15.98
N THR A 121 -4.09 -6.18 16.81
CA THR A 121 -5.57 -6.10 16.83
C THR A 121 -6.11 -5.64 15.47
N ILE A 122 -5.55 -4.55 14.91
CA ILE A 122 -5.91 -4.08 13.57
C ILE A 122 -5.72 -5.18 12.52
N ALA A 123 -4.56 -5.84 12.52
CA ALA A 123 -4.23 -6.89 11.55
C ALA A 123 -5.20 -8.08 11.64
N LYS A 124 -5.51 -8.57 12.85
CA LYS A 124 -6.46 -9.67 13.06
C LYS A 124 -7.89 -9.26 12.67
N THR A 125 -8.35 -8.07 13.08
CA THR A 125 -9.70 -7.58 12.74
C THR A 125 -9.87 -7.32 11.25
N SER A 126 -8.82 -6.90 10.54
CA SER A 126 -8.87 -6.67 9.10
C SER A 126 -9.13 -7.95 8.29
N GLN A 127 -8.93 -9.14 8.88
CA GLN A 127 -8.98 -10.45 8.22
C GLN A 127 -8.02 -10.55 7.02
N MET A 128 -7.02 -9.69 6.96
CA MET A 128 -5.95 -9.72 5.96
C MET A 128 -4.69 -10.40 6.47
N ASN A 129 -4.77 -11.05 7.63
CA ASN A 129 -3.68 -11.82 8.18
C ASN A 129 -3.24 -12.94 7.24
N ARG A 130 -1.93 -13.00 7.00
CA ARG A 130 -1.27 -14.00 6.19
C ARG A 130 0.01 -14.39 6.89
N SER A 131 0.31 -15.68 6.93
CA SER A 131 1.62 -16.14 7.37
C SER A 131 2.70 -15.54 6.47
N TYR A 132 3.71 -14.93 7.06
CA TYR A 132 4.85 -14.35 6.34
C TYR A 132 5.80 -15.49 5.90
N ILE A 133 5.55 -16.04 4.70
CA ILE A 133 6.29 -17.19 4.15
C ILE A 133 7.01 -16.76 2.86
N GLY A 134 8.32 -17.00 2.79
CA GLY A 134 9.13 -16.73 1.60
C GLY A 134 9.69 -15.31 1.48
N GLY A 135 9.52 -14.48 2.51
CA GLY A 135 10.18 -13.18 2.60
C GLY A 135 11.70 -13.32 2.71
N THR A 136 12.45 -12.49 1.98
CA THR A 136 13.92 -12.51 1.96
C THR A 136 14.56 -11.51 2.91
N GLY A 137 13.83 -10.47 3.33
CA GLY A 137 14.32 -9.49 4.29
C GLY A 137 14.38 -10.06 5.70
N TYR A 138 15.42 -9.71 6.45
CA TYR A 138 15.51 -9.99 7.88
C TYR A 138 14.51 -9.11 8.64
N ARG A 139 13.63 -9.75 9.40
CA ARG A 139 12.61 -9.11 10.22
C ARG A 139 12.36 -9.95 11.47
N THR A 140 11.93 -9.32 12.54
CA THR A 140 11.42 -10.01 13.74
C THR A 140 9.91 -10.19 13.62
N LEU A 141 9.44 -11.44 13.63
CA LEU A 141 8.01 -11.75 13.65
C LEU A 141 7.46 -11.54 15.06
N LEU A 142 6.46 -10.67 15.21
CA LEU A 142 5.89 -10.26 16.49
C LEU A 142 4.64 -11.07 16.85
N ASP A 143 3.86 -11.51 15.85
CA ASP A 143 2.71 -12.40 16.02
C ASP A 143 2.50 -13.24 14.75
N GLU A 144 2.64 -14.57 14.88
CA GLU A 144 2.56 -15.52 13.75
C GLU A 144 1.16 -15.59 13.11
N GLU A 145 0.11 -15.43 13.92
CA GLU A 145 -1.28 -15.58 13.49
C GLU A 145 -1.74 -14.41 12.62
N SER A 146 -1.35 -13.18 12.99
CA SER A 146 -1.64 -11.96 12.25
C SER A 146 -0.65 -11.70 11.11
N GLY A 147 0.55 -12.28 11.18
CA GLY A 147 1.65 -12.00 10.26
C GLY A 147 2.35 -10.66 10.53
N VAL A 148 2.10 -10.04 11.69
CA VAL A 148 2.73 -8.77 12.07
C VAL A 148 4.21 -9.01 12.39
N ALA A 149 5.07 -8.28 11.69
CA ALA A 149 6.52 -8.29 11.88
C ALA A 149 7.05 -6.85 11.96
N THR A 150 8.28 -6.70 12.44
CA THR A 150 9.01 -5.44 12.31
C THR A 150 9.27 -5.10 10.84
N GLY A 151 9.67 -3.85 10.58
CA GLY A 151 10.30 -3.49 9.31
C GLY A 151 11.59 -4.29 9.06
N THR A 152 12.29 -3.97 7.96
CA THR A 152 13.60 -4.58 7.70
C THR A 152 14.61 -4.21 8.80
N ASP A 153 15.47 -5.17 9.16
CA ASP A 153 16.62 -4.96 10.06
C ASP A 153 17.86 -4.43 9.30
N ASP A 154 17.69 -4.02 8.04
CA ASP A 154 18.75 -3.40 7.25
C ASP A 154 19.27 -2.10 7.88
N PRO A 155 20.56 -1.75 7.69
CA PRO A 155 21.11 -0.49 8.16
C PRO A 155 20.32 0.72 7.64
N PRO A 156 20.07 1.75 8.48
CA PRO A 156 19.23 2.90 8.14
C PRO A 156 19.81 3.78 7.02
N GLU A 157 21.10 3.64 6.71
CA GLU A 157 21.74 4.33 5.59
C GLU A 157 21.35 3.73 4.23
N LEU A 158 20.87 2.48 4.20
CA LEU A 158 20.43 1.83 2.98
C LEU A 158 19.04 2.33 2.57
N THR A 159 18.87 2.49 1.27
CA THR A 159 17.57 2.88 0.70
C THR A 159 16.95 1.67 0.02
N ALA A 160 15.82 1.20 0.54
CA ALA A 160 15.04 0.17 -0.13
C ALA A 160 14.52 0.71 -1.47
N GLU A 161 14.88 0.05 -2.56
CA GLU A 161 14.46 0.42 -3.91
C GLU A 161 12.97 0.11 -4.12
N PRO A 162 12.26 0.81 -5.02
CA PRO A 162 10.88 0.48 -5.33
C PRO A 162 10.72 -0.97 -5.83
N HIS A 163 9.81 -1.72 -5.21
CA HIS A 163 9.49 -3.10 -5.58
C HIS A 163 8.04 -3.43 -5.20
N ASN A 164 7.53 -4.53 -5.74
CA ASN A 164 6.30 -5.15 -5.26
C ASN A 164 6.65 -6.19 -4.19
N GLU A 165 5.92 -6.20 -3.07
CA GLU A 165 6.20 -7.09 -1.94
C GLU A 165 6.19 -8.56 -2.40
N MET A 166 7.30 -9.26 -2.16
CA MET A 166 7.48 -10.67 -2.49
C MET A 166 7.12 -11.06 -3.94
N SER A 167 7.33 -10.18 -4.93
CA SER A 167 6.92 -10.48 -6.32
C SER A 167 7.56 -11.74 -6.92
N TYR A 168 8.68 -12.19 -6.36
CA TYR A 168 9.42 -13.38 -6.78
C TYR A 168 8.80 -14.71 -6.34
N ILE A 169 7.76 -14.72 -5.49
CA ILE A 169 7.02 -15.95 -5.15
C ILE A 169 5.69 -16.05 -5.91
N PRO A 170 5.20 -17.27 -6.23
CA PRO A 170 3.95 -17.43 -6.98
C PRO A 170 2.70 -16.90 -6.26
N ASN A 171 2.72 -16.88 -4.94
CA ASN A 171 1.60 -16.44 -4.10
C ASN A 171 2.03 -15.24 -3.24
N PHE A 172 2.19 -14.09 -3.89
CA PHE A 172 2.53 -12.81 -3.27
C PHE A 172 1.29 -12.14 -2.65
N PRO A 173 1.45 -11.21 -1.69
CA PRO A 173 0.33 -10.57 -1.02
C PRO A 173 -0.36 -9.59 -1.96
N ALA A 174 -1.70 -9.60 -1.95
CA ALA A 174 -2.49 -8.66 -2.74
C ALA A 174 -2.51 -7.24 -2.14
N LYS A 175 -2.24 -7.12 -0.83
CA LYS A 175 -2.30 -5.88 -0.06
C LYS A 175 -1.29 -5.97 1.09
N VAL A 176 -0.77 -4.82 1.52
CA VAL A 176 0.19 -4.71 2.63
C VAL A 176 -0.25 -3.57 3.56
N PHE A 177 -0.11 -3.75 4.87
CA PHE A 177 -0.32 -2.69 5.85
C PHE A 177 1.01 -2.24 6.45
N PHE A 178 1.13 -0.93 6.65
CA PHE A 178 2.22 -0.32 7.41
C PHE A 178 1.65 0.43 8.60
N PHE A 179 2.33 0.34 9.74
CA PHE A 179 1.98 1.06 10.96
C PHE A 179 3.22 1.74 11.54
N MET A 180 3.12 3.05 11.76
CA MET A 180 4.19 3.84 12.35
C MET A 180 4.06 3.79 13.87
N LEU A 181 4.86 2.96 14.53
CA LEU A 181 4.90 2.90 16.00
C LEU A 181 5.67 4.10 16.59
N ASN A 182 6.82 4.41 16.00
CA ASN A 182 7.66 5.55 16.38
C ASN A 182 7.97 6.36 15.13
N GLU A 183 7.65 7.65 15.14
CA GLU A 183 8.03 8.55 14.03
C GLU A 183 9.55 8.66 13.94
N ALA A 184 10.07 8.74 12.72
CA ALA A 184 11.48 9.05 12.51
C ALA A 184 11.81 10.45 13.05
N ALA A 185 13.00 10.62 13.60
CA ALA A 185 13.45 11.93 14.07
C ALA A 185 13.53 12.94 12.92
N ASP A 186 13.35 14.22 13.24
CA ASP A 186 13.33 15.29 12.23
C ASP A 186 14.61 15.28 11.38
N GLY A 187 14.43 15.21 10.05
CA GLY A 187 15.52 15.22 9.09
C GLY A 187 16.23 13.86 8.88
N CYS A 188 15.83 12.80 9.59
CA CYS A 188 16.41 11.46 9.42
C CYS A 188 15.87 10.68 8.21
N GLY A 189 14.82 11.18 7.53
CA GLY A 189 14.14 10.41 6.49
C GLY A 189 13.19 9.37 7.10
N GLY A 190 13.22 8.14 6.56
CA GLY A 190 12.38 7.03 7.04
C GLY A 190 10.98 7.02 6.45
N GLU A 191 10.71 7.84 5.43
CA GLU A 191 9.49 7.71 4.66
C GLU A 191 9.42 6.36 3.94
N THR A 192 8.20 5.88 3.69
CA THR A 192 7.93 4.74 2.80
C THR A 192 7.37 5.29 1.48
N PRO A 193 8.19 5.56 0.45
CA PRO A 193 7.71 6.08 -0.81
C PRO A 193 6.79 5.08 -1.50
N LEU A 194 5.73 5.58 -2.13
CA LEU A 194 4.78 4.76 -2.89
C LEU A 194 4.88 5.08 -4.38
N VAL A 195 4.85 4.05 -5.21
CA VAL A 195 4.85 4.15 -6.67
C VAL A 195 3.63 3.43 -7.22
N LYS A 196 2.92 4.06 -8.16
CA LYS A 196 1.79 3.47 -8.86
C LYS A 196 2.29 2.77 -10.13
N ASN A 197 2.28 1.43 -10.15
CA ASN A 197 2.83 0.62 -11.25
C ASN A 197 2.23 0.98 -12.62
N THR A 198 0.92 1.23 -12.70
CA THR A 198 0.25 1.61 -13.95
C THR A 198 0.82 2.90 -14.55
N GLU A 199 1.21 3.86 -13.71
CA GLU A 199 1.84 5.09 -14.18
C GLU A 199 3.31 4.90 -14.54
N LEU A 200 4.03 4.06 -13.78
CA LEU A 200 5.40 3.68 -14.12
C LEU A 200 5.43 3.03 -15.51
N ILE A 201 4.57 2.04 -15.75
CA ILE A 201 4.42 1.37 -17.05
C ILE A 201 4.12 2.40 -18.16
N SER A 202 3.21 3.34 -17.93
CA SER A 202 2.86 4.36 -18.93
C SER A 202 4.03 5.30 -19.33
N LYS A 203 5.09 5.34 -18.52
CA LYS A 203 6.30 6.16 -18.75
C LYS A 203 7.48 5.37 -19.29
N LEU A 204 7.40 4.03 -19.33
CA LEU A 204 8.46 3.20 -19.89
C LEU A 204 8.46 3.29 -21.42
N ASP A 205 9.64 3.17 -22.02
CA ASP A 205 9.79 3.07 -23.47
C ASP A 205 9.01 1.84 -23.99
N PRO A 206 8.10 2.01 -24.97
CA PRO A 206 7.34 0.90 -25.54
C PRO A 206 8.20 -0.26 -26.07
N ASP A 207 9.41 0.01 -26.55
CA ASP A 207 10.34 -1.03 -27.00
C ASP A 207 10.89 -1.85 -25.83
N VAL A 208 11.04 -1.25 -24.66
CA VAL A 208 11.43 -1.95 -23.42
C VAL A 208 10.28 -2.83 -22.94
N LEU A 209 9.05 -2.30 -22.94
CA LEU A 209 7.84 -3.06 -22.57
C LEU A 209 7.67 -4.29 -23.47
N ARG A 210 7.78 -4.12 -24.79
CA ARG A 210 7.70 -5.23 -25.75
C ARG A 210 8.74 -6.32 -25.45
N LYS A 211 9.99 -5.94 -25.13
CA LYS A 211 11.05 -6.90 -24.79
C LYS A 211 10.76 -7.67 -23.50
N PHE A 212 10.07 -7.07 -22.53
CA PHE A 212 9.64 -7.79 -21.33
C PHE A 212 8.53 -8.79 -21.66
N GLU A 213 7.55 -8.41 -22.48
CA GLU A 213 6.45 -9.26 -22.92
C GLU A 213 6.92 -10.45 -23.76
N GLU A 214 7.94 -10.27 -24.61
CA GLU A 214 8.51 -11.34 -25.46
C GLU A 214 9.30 -12.39 -24.67
N LYS A 215 9.81 -12.05 -23.48
CA LYS A 215 10.77 -12.87 -22.72
C LYS A 215 10.17 -13.75 -21.63
N THR A 216 8.85 -13.91 -21.56
CA THR A 216 8.18 -14.57 -20.43
C THR A 216 8.66 -16.02 -20.18
N ASP A 217 9.64 -16.17 -19.28
CA ASP A 217 9.50 -17.07 -18.12
C ASP A 217 8.66 -16.33 -17.06
N PRO A 218 7.90 -17.03 -16.20
CA PRO A 218 6.86 -16.47 -15.34
C PRO A 218 7.41 -15.73 -14.11
N ILE A 219 8.39 -14.85 -14.29
CA ILE A 219 8.92 -13.99 -13.23
C ILE A 219 8.22 -12.64 -13.35
N CYS A 220 7.39 -12.34 -12.34
CA CYS A 220 6.93 -10.99 -12.02
C CYS A 220 6.37 -10.23 -13.22
N ALA A 221 5.23 -10.67 -13.75
CA ALA A 221 4.37 -9.72 -14.42
C ALA A 221 4.19 -8.53 -13.47
N ILE A 222 4.53 -7.35 -13.97
CA ILE A 222 4.27 -6.08 -13.31
C ILE A 222 2.74 -5.96 -13.31
N TYR A 223 2.09 -6.68 -12.41
CA TYR A 223 0.64 -6.69 -12.29
C TYR A 223 0.20 -5.33 -11.72
N ALA A 224 -0.85 -4.83 -12.36
CA ALA A 224 -1.48 -3.54 -12.15
C ALA A 224 -2.21 -3.45 -10.80
#